data_AF-A0A916QCA8-F1
#
_entry.id   AF-A0A916QCA8-F1
#
_cell.length_a   1.000
_cell.length_b   1.000
_cell.length_c   1.000
_cell.angle_alpha   90.00
_cell.angle_beta   90.00
_cell.angle_gamma   90.00
#
_symmetry.space_group_name_H-M   'P 1'
#
loop_
_entity.id
_entity.type
_entity.pdbx_description
1 polymer ?
#
loop_
_entity_poly.entity_id
_entity_poly.type
_entity_poly.pdbx_seq_one_letter_code
_entity_poly.pdbx_strand_id
1 'polypeptide(L)'
;MAYQARKHKRFQEDLELVDEHGEVAHVLHVDLDADDMVVKINRKYAELTRIMAETNEMKRKAKTAQEANVCFEKLGRAIVDLLEAVFGTEDAKVILDFYEGRYIELTKEVVPFLTQVVIPRCIEIKNENKKNVLSRYNRKTRRKLFGR
;
A
#
# COMPACT_ATOMS: atom_id res chain seq x y z
N MET A 1 29.20 17.31 -24.50
CA MET A 1 27.89 17.67 -23.90
C MET A 1 27.72 16.85 -22.63
N ALA A 2 27.53 17.47 -21.46
CA ALA A 2 27.34 16.74 -20.21
C ALA A 2 25.90 16.24 -20.06
N TYR A 3 25.73 15.00 -19.61
CA TYR A 3 24.42 14.43 -19.29
C TYR A 3 23.89 15.06 -17.99
N GLN A 4 22.68 15.62 -18.01
CA GLN A 4 22.03 16.18 -16.82
C GLN A 4 21.01 15.18 -16.27
N ALA A 5 21.31 14.59 -15.11
CA ALA A 5 20.33 13.86 -14.30
C ALA A 5 19.51 14.84 -13.43
N ARG A 6 18.26 14.50 -13.11
CA ARG A 6 17.40 15.29 -12.21
C ARG A 6 16.75 14.38 -11.18
N LYS A 7 16.63 14.85 -9.93
CA LYS A 7 15.89 14.16 -8.86
C LYS A 7 14.39 14.14 -9.20
N HIS A 8 13.74 13.00 -8.98
CA HIS A 8 12.29 12.87 -9.10
C HIS A 8 11.60 13.42 -7.83
N LYS A 9 10.33 13.82 -7.96
CA LYS A 9 9.50 14.26 -6.84
C LYS A 9 9.08 13.02 -6.05
N ARG A 10 9.36 12.98 -4.74
CA ARG A 10 8.80 11.95 -3.86
C ARG A 10 7.37 12.35 -3.52
N PHE A 11 6.49 11.38 -3.51
CA PHE A 11 5.11 11.54 -3.07
C PHE A 11 4.95 10.78 -1.77
N GLN A 12 4.38 11.44 -0.77
CA GLN A 12 4.16 10.90 0.55
C GLN A 12 2.70 11.15 0.91
N GLU A 13 2.09 10.16 1.57
CA GLU A 13 0.76 10.27 2.16
C GLU A 13 0.86 9.87 3.64
N ASP A 14 0.08 10.52 4.49
CA ASP A 14 0.13 10.29 5.93
C ASP A 14 -1.04 9.39 6.35
N LEU A 15 -0.76 8.42 7.21
CA LEU A 15 -1.77 7.66 7.94
C LEU A 15 -1.70 8.04 9.42
N GLU A 16 -2.77 8.64 9.92
CA GLU A 16 -2.93 8.97 11.33
C GLU A 16 -3.68 7.84 12.04
N LEU A 17 -3.08 7.28 13.09
CA LEU A 17 -3.74 6.34 13.99
C LEU A 17 -4.35 7.14 15.14
N VAL A 18 -5.68 7.11 15.23
CA VAL A 18 -6.46 7.87 16.20
C VAL A 18 -6.98 6.91 17.27
N ASP A 19 -6.81 7.29 18.53
CA ASP A 19 -7.27 6.49 19.67
C ASP A 19 -8.78 6.61 19.92
N GLU A 20 -9.27 5.89 20.94
CA GLU A 20 -10.68 5.90 21.33
C GLU A 20 -11.19 7.28 21.80
N HIS A 21 -10.28 8.20 22.13
CA HIS A 21 -10.60 9.56 22.57
C HIS A 21 -10.58 10.57 21.42
N GLY A 22 -10.20 10.15 20.20
CA GLY A 22 -10.09 11.02 19.05
C GLY A 22 -8.73 11.72 18.93
N GLU A 23 -7.76 11.35 19.76
CA GLU A 23 -6.41 11.91 19.73
C GLU A 23 -5.50 11.13 18.79
N VAL A 24 -4.62 11.83 18.08
CA VAL A 24 -3.67 11.21 17.16
C VAL A 24 -2.52 10.59 17.96
N ALA A 25 -2.50 9.26 18.03
CA ALA A 25 -1.46 8.50 18.72
C ALA A 25 -0.19 8.34 17.88
N HIS A 26 -0.34 8.10 16.58
CA HIS A 26 0.79 7.92 15.66
C HIS A 26 0.50 8.52 14.29
N VAL A 27 1.54 9.05 13.64
CA VAL A 27 1.51 9.51 12.24
C VAL A 27 2.56 8.71 11.48
N LEU A 28 2.13 8.02 10.43
CA LEU A 28 2.96 7.16 9.60
C LEU A 28 3.08 7.75 8.20
N HIS A 29 4.31 7.88 7.71
CA HIS A 29 4.60 8.54 6.44
C HIS A 29 4.83 7.50 5.33
N VAL A 30 3.87 7.38 4.42
CA VAL A 30 3.91 6.38 3.35
C VAL A 30 4.55 6.96 2.10
N ASP A 31 5.79 6.55 1.80
CA ASP A 31 6.44 6.88 0.53
C ASP A 31 5.82 6.08 -0.63
N LEU A 32 5.22 6.80 -1.57
CA LEU A 32 4.58 6.23 -2.74
C LEU A 32 5.57 6.10 -3.91
N ASP A 33 6.21 4.94 -4.02
CA ASP A 33 6.99 4.57 -5.21
C ASP A 33 6.11 3.79 -6.21
N ALA A 34 5.62 4.52 -7.21
CA ALA A 34 4.56 4.05 -8.10
C ALA A 34 4.90 2.85 -8.99
N ASP A 35 6.18 2.61 -9.29
CA ASP A 35 6.55 1.63 -10.32
C ASP A 35 6.41 0.18 -9.80
N ASP A 36 6.75 -0.09 -8.54
CA ASP A 36 6.67 -1.45 -7.94
C ASP A 36 5.52 -1.63 -6.95
N MET A 37 5.12 -0.55 -6.25
CA MET A 37 4.19 -0.63 -5.12
C MET A 37 2.78 -1.04 -5.55
N VAL A 38 2.28 -0.58 -6.70
CA VAL A 38 0.91 -0.89 -7.17
C VAL A 38 0.71 -2.39 -7.40
N VAL A 39 1.68 -3.04 -8.05
CA VAL A 39 1.58 -4.48 -8.38
C VAL A 39 1.68 -5.31 -7.10
N LYS A 40 2.61 -4.94 -6.21
CA LYS A 40 2.82 -5.61 -4.92
C LYS A 40 1.57 -5.51 -4.04
N ILE A 41 0.99 -4.31 -3.92
CA ILE A 41 -0.23 -4.08 -3.12
C ILE A 41 -1.40 -4.87 -3.69
N ASN A 42 -1.68 -4.76 -5.00
CA ASN A 42 -2.84 -5.44 -5.59
C ASN A 42 -2.78 -6.97 -5.39
N ARG A 43 -1.59 -7.57 -5.54
CA ARG A 43 -1.40 -9.00 -5.32
C ARG A 43 -1.67 -9.38 -3.86
N LYS A 44 -1.10 -8.64 -2.91
CA LYS A 44 -1.26 -8.91 -1.47
C LYS A 44 -2.70 -8.63 -0.99
N TYR A 45 -3.35 -7.61 -1.54
CA TYR A 45 -4.75 -7.30 -1.25
C TYR A 45 -5.71 -8.39 -1.77
N ALA A 46 -5.47 -8.91 -2.99
CA ALA A 46 -6.26 -10.01 -3.53
C ALA A 46 -6.10 -11.29 -2.69
N GLU A 47 -4.88 -11.58 -2.23
CA GLU A 47 -4.57 -12.68 -1.32
C GLU A 47 -5.30 -12.53 0.03
N LEU A 48 -5.25 -11.34 0.64
CA LEU A 48 -6.00 -11.03 1.87
C LEU A 48 -7.50 -11.25 1.70
N THR A 49 -8.09 -10.70 0.62
CA THR A 49 -9.52 -10.81 0.34
C THR A 49 -9.97 -12.27 0.20
N ARG A 50 -9.16 -13.08 -0.49
CA ARG A 50 -9.39 -14.52 -0.61
C ARG A 50 -9.35 -15.21 0.75
N ILE A 51 -8.33 -14.93 1.56
CA ILE A 51 -8.17 -15.54 2.90
C ILE A 51 -9.31 -15.10 3.84
N MET A 52 -9.78 -13.86 3.75
CA MET A 52 -10.95 -13.39 4.51
C MET A 52 -12.23 -14.14 4.13
N ALA A 53 -12.46 -14.36 2.83
CA ALA A 53 -13.59 -15.16 2.35
C ALA A 53 -13.49 -16.60 2.84
N GLU A 54 -12.32 -17.24 2.70
CA GLU A 54 -12.06 -18.59 3.19
C GLU A 54 -12.26 -18.68 4.72
N THR A 55 -11.79 -17.69 5.48
CA THR A 55 -11.94 -17.64 6.94
C THR A 55 -13.40 -17.49 7.36
N ASN A 56 -14.19 -16.67 6.65
CA ASN A 56 -15.62 -16.52 6.91
C ASN A 56 -16.41 -17.79 6.58
N GLU A 57 -16.09 -18.47 5.49
CA GLU A 57 -16.70 -19.75 5.15
C GLU A 57 -16.32 -20.86 6.15
N MET A 58 -15.06 -20.90 6.55
CA MET A 58 -14.57 -21.87 7.53
C MET A 58 -15.16 -21.60 8.91
N LYS A 59 -15.31 -20.35 9.37
CA LYS A 59 -16.06 -20.04 10.61
C LYS A 59 -17.47 -20.61 10.61
N ARG A 60 -18.14 -20.62 9.45
CA ARG A 60 -19.50 -21.19 9.31
C ARG A 60 -19.50 -22.72 9.30
N LYS A 61 -18.41 -23.35 8.87
CA LYS A 61 -18.29 -24.81 8.69
C LYS A 61 -17.45 -25.50 9.78
N ALA A 62 -16.71 -24.75 10.58
CA ALA A 62 -15.74 -25.25 11.54
C ALA A 62 -16.46 -26.06 12.62
N LYS A 63 -16.01 -27.30 12.79
CA LYS A 63 -16.55 -28.21 13.82
C LYS A 63 -15.68 -28.21 15.07
N THR A 64 -14.47 -27.66 14.98
CA THR A 64 -13.47 -27.66 16.05
C THR A 64 -12.75 -26.32 16.16
N ALA A 65 -12.30 -25.97 17.36
CA ALA A 65 -11.53 -24.75 17.61
C ALA A 65 -10.16 -24.75 16.89
N GLN A 66 -9.58 -25.93 16.65
CA GLN A 66 -8.29 -26.10 15.99
C GLN A 66 -8.32 -25.63 14.53
N GLU A 67 -9.39 -25.98 13.78
CA GLU A 67 -9.59 -25.57 12.39
C GLU A 67 -9.79 -24.05 12.27
N ALA A 68 -10.48 -23.46 13.24
CA ALA A 68 -10.67 -22.01 13.29
C ALA A 68 -9.34 -21.28 13.52
N ASN A 69 -8.48 -21.77 14.42
CA ASN A 69 -7.19 -21.16 14.74
C ASN A 69 -6.24 -21.12 13.53
N VAL A 70 -6.15 -22.20 12.75
CA VAL A 70 -5.31 -22.23 11.53
C VAL A 70 -5.74 -21.17 10.51
N CYS A 71 -7.04 -20.90 10.39
CA CYS A 71 -7.54 -19.85 9.51
C CYS A 71 -7.17 -18.45 10.03
N PHE A 72 -7.28 -18.22 11.35
CA PHE A 72 -6.90 -16.95 11.94
C PHE A 72 -5.40 -16.64 11.83
N GLU A 73 -4.53 -17.65 11.99
CA GLU A 73 -3.09 -17.47 11.79
C GLU A 73 -2.75 -17.08 10.34
N LYS A 74 -3.39 -17.73 9.37
CA LYS A 74 -3.22 -17.39 7.94
C LYS A 74 -3.69 -15.97 7.65
N LEU A 75 -4.81 -15.56 8.23
CA LEU A 75 -5.35 -14.20 8.08
C LEU A 75 -4.41 -13.16 8.71
N GLY A 76 -3.93 -13.41 9.93
CA GLY A 76 -2.96 -12.54 10.59
C GLY A 76 -1.69 -12.36 9.75
N ARG A 77 -1.12 -13.46 9.23
CA ARG A 77 0.06 -13.41 8.37
C ARG A 77 -0.18 -12.60 7.09
N ALA A 78 -1.32 -12.78 6.43
CA ALA A 78 -1.65 -12.04 5.22
C ALA A 78 -1.78 -10.53 5.46
N ILE A 79 -2.28 -10.14 6.65
CA ILE A 79 -2.36 -8.74 7.05
C ILE A 79 -0.97 -8.16 7.28
N VAL A 80 -0.12 -8.85 8.04
CA VAL A 80 1.27 -8.42 8.27
C VAL A 80 2.00 -8.23 6.94
N ASP A 81 1.93 -9.22 6.05
CA ASP A 81 2.54 -9.18 4.72
C ASP A 81 2.06 -7.97 3.89
N LEU A 82 0.78 -7.59 4.01
CA LEU A 82 0.22 -6.42 3.31
C LEU A 82 0.72 -5.11 3.92
N LEU A 83 0.74 -5.01 5.25
CA LEU A 83 1.23 -3.83 5.95
C LEU A 83 2.70 -3.60 5.66
N GLU A 84 3.54 -4.62 5.80
CA GLU A 84 4.97 -4.53 5.48
C GLU A 84 5.21 -4.18 4.01
N ALA A 85 4.30 -4.58 3.11
CA ALA A 85 4.40 -4.24 1.71
C ALA A 85 4.17 -2.74 1.42
N VAL A 86 3.38 -2.06 2.26
CA VAL A 86 2.97 -0.66 2.07
C VAL A 86 3.79 0.28 2.94
N PHE A 87 3.85 -0.01 4.24
CA PHE A 87 4.41 0.86 5.27
C PHE A 87 5.87 0.49 5.59
N GLY A 88 6.31 -0.71 5.20
CA GLY A 88 7.60 -1.26 5.65
C GLY A 88 7.50 -1.94 7.00
N THR A 89 8.59 -2.57 7.46
CA THR A 89 8.58 -3.45 8.63
C THR A 89 8.39 -2.72 9.95
N GLU A 90 8.97 -1.53 10.09
CA GLU A 90 8.92 -0.74 11.32
C GLU A 90 7.51 -0.18 11.55
N ASP A 91 6.98 0.52 10.55
CA ASP A 91 5.65 1.13 10.62
C ASP A 91 4.53 0.07 10.69
N ALA A 92 4.69 -1.07 9.99
CA ALA A 92 3.74 -2.18 10.12
C ALA A 92 3.64 -2.68 11.56
N LYS A 93 4.77 -2.72 12.30
CA LYS A 93 4.79 -3.12 13.69
C LYS A 93 4.06 -2.09 14.58
N VAL A 94 4.25 -0.80 14.35
CA VAL A 94 3.53 0.27 15.07
C VAL A 94 2.02 0.11 14.91
N ILE A 95 1.55 -0.15 13.69
CA ILE A 95 0.13 -0.39 13.43
C ILE A 95 -0.36 -1.64 14.18
N LEU A 96 0.39 -2.75 14.12
CA LEU A 96 0.01 -4.00 14.79
C LEU A 96 -0.07 -3.85 16.32
N ASP A 97 0.91 -3.17 16.90
CA ASP A 97 1.00 -2.90 18.33
C ASP A 97 -0.14 -1.96 18.77
N PHE A 98 -0.47 -0.93 17.98
CA PHE A 98 -1.58 0.00 18.24
C PHE A 98 -2.94 -0.69 18.33
N TYR A 99 -3.22 -1.66 17.43
CA TYR A 99 -4.46 -2.42 17.46
C TYR A 99 -4.42 -3.63 18.41
N GLU A 100 -3.32 -3.85 19.14
CA GLU A 100 -3.15 -4.96 20.09
C GLU A 100 -3.45 -6.35 19.48
N GLY A 101 -3.08 -6.56 18.21
CA GLY A 101 -3.36 -7.81 17.51
C GLY A 101 -4.83 -8.02 17.13
N ARG A 102 -5.69 -7.00 17.22
CA ARG A 102 -7.07 -7.03 16.70
C ARG A 102 -7.11 -6.91 15.17
N TYR A 103 -6.67 -7.98 14.49
CA TYR A 103 -6.53 -8.06 13.04
C TYR A 103 -7.78 -7.65 12.25
N ILE A 104 -8.98 -7.97 12.74
CA ILE A 104 -10.24 -7.63 12.06
C ILE A 104 -10.50 -6.12 12.08
N GLU A 105 -10.25 -5.49 13.22
CA GLU A 105 -10.43 -4.05 13.41
C GLU A 105 -9.42 -3.27 12.58
N LEU A 106 -8.13 -3.63 12.70
CA LEU A 106 -7.05 -3.11 11.86
C LEU A 106 -7.39 -3.21 10.38
N THR A 107 -7.88 -4.37 9.91
CA THR A 107 -8.23 -4.55 8.50
C THR A 107 -9.34 -3.60 8.07
N LYS A 108 -10.35 -3.37 8.91
CA LYS A 108 -11.47 -2.47 8.57
C LYS A 108 -11.04 -1.02 8.46
N GLU A 109 -10.13 -0.57 9.31
CA GLU A 109 -9.71 0.83 9.37
C GLU A 109 -8.55 1.14 8.38
N VAL A 110 -7.59 0.23 8.23
CA VAL A 110 -6.37 0.48 7.43
C VAL A 110 -6.56 0.13 5.95
N VAL A 111 -7.35 -0.89 5.60
CA VAL A 111 -7.53 -1.29 4.18
C VAL A 111 -8.22 -0.21 3.32
N PRO A 112 -9.20 0.56 3.82
CA PRO A 112 -9.75 1.69 3.07
C PRO A 112 -8.68 2.69 2.65
N PHE A 113 -7.73 3.04 3.51
CA PHE A 113 -6.61 3.91 3.15
C PHE A 113 -5.79 3.33 1.98
N LEU A 114 -5.50 2.03 2.00
CA LEU A 114 -4.77 1.38 0.90
C LEU A 114 -5.52 1.46 -0.43
N THR A 115 -6.81 1.15 -0.40
CA THR A 115 -7.62 1.02 -1.61
C THR A 115 -8.12 2.36 -2.16
N GLN A 116 -8.36 3.33 -1.30
CA GLN A 116 -8.96 4.62 -1.65
C GLN A 116 -7.94 5.75 -1.77
N VAL A 117 -6.77 5.64 -1.12
CA VAL A 117 -5.73 6.68 -1.14
C VAL A 117 -4.48 6.19 -1.85
N VAL A 118 -3.83 5.16 -1.31
CA VAL A 118 -2.50 4.70 -1.77
C VAL A 118 -2.54 4.22 -3.23
N ILE A 119 -3.45 3.30 -3.58
CA ILE A 119 -3.52 2.74 -4.93
C ILE A 119 -3.85 3.82 -5.97
N PRO A 120 -4.91 4.64 -5.82
CA PRO A 120 -5.21 5.71 -6.77
C PRO A 120 -4.03 6.67 -6.95
N ARG A 121 -3.38 7.05 -5.84
CA ARG A 121 -2.26 7.99 -5.88
C ARG A 121 -1.05 7.44 -6.62
N CYS A 122 -0.69 6.18 -6.40
CA CYS A 122 0.36 5.52 -7.18
C CYS A 122 0.04 5.46 -8.68
N ILE A 123 -1.22 5.27 -9.07
CA ILE A 123 -1.64 5.29 -10.48
C ILE A 123 -1.43 6.70 -11.09
N GLU A 124 -1.80 7.76 -10.35
CA GLU A 124 -1.57 9.14 -10.77
C GLU A 124 -0.09 9.43 -11.00
N ILE A 125 0.75 9.08 -10.02
CA ILE A 125 2.21 9.27 -10.08
C ILE A 125 2.80 8.57 -11.30
N LYS A 126 2.42 7.32 -11.55
CA LYS A 126 2.87 6.57 -12.74
C LYS A 126 2.48 7.28 -14.04
N ASN A 127 1.26 7.80 -14.12
CA ASN A 127 0.78 8.52 -15.30
C ASN A 127 1.52 9.86 -15.50
N GLU A 128 1.80 10.59 -14.42
CA GLU A 128 2.64 11.79 -14.44
C GLU A 128 4.07 11.48 -14.90
N ASN A 129 4.66 10.40 -14.39
CA ASN A 129 6.00 9.95 -14.77
C ASN A 129 6.09 9.63 -16.25
N LYS A 130 5.11 8.88 -16.79
CA LYS A 130 5.01 8.59 -18.21
C LYS A 130 4.91 9.87 -19.06
N LYS A 131 4.06 10.83 -18.68
CA LYS A 131 3.93 12.13 -19.37
C LYS A 131 5.25 12.92 -19.33
N ASN A 132 5.92 12.95 -18.19
CA ASN A 132 7.21 13.64 -18.02
C ASN A 132 8.33 13.03 -18.88
N VAL A 133 8.38 11.71 -18.99
CA VAL A 133 9.34 11.03 -19.87
C VAL A 133 9.05 11.37 -21.34
N LEU A 134 7.80 11.20 -21.80
CA LEU A 134 7.42 11.47 -23.20
C LEU A 134 7.64 12.93 -23.61
N SER A 135 7.32 13.90 -22.75
CA SER A 135 7.55 15.33 -23.03
C SER A 135 9.05 15.66 -23.18
N ARG A 136 9.93 15.00 -22.41
CA ARG A 136 11.39 15.14 -22.55
C ARG A 136 11.90 14.60 -23.89
N TYR A 137 11.38 13.47 -24.36
CA TYR A 137 11.70 12.93 -25.68
C TYR A 137 11.27 13.91 -26.80
N ASN A 138 10.02 14.39 -26.75
CA ASN A 138 9.49 15.31 -27.77
C ASN A 138 10.23 16.67 -27.80
N ARG A 139 10.71 17.17 -26.65
CA ARG A 139 11.49 18.42 -26.58
C ARG A 139 12.88 18.27 -27.23
N LYS A 140 13.50 17.08 -27.16
CA LYS A 140 14.74 16.77 -27.88
C LYS A 140 14.50 16.66 -29.40
N THR A 141 13.36 16.11 -29.81
CA THR A 141 12.98 16.02 -31.24
C THR A 141 12.72 17.40 -31.86
N ARG A 142 12.03 18.32 -31.17
CA ARG A 142 11.83 19.70 -31.65
C ARG A 142 13.13 20.50 -31.79
N ARG A 143 14.10 20.32 -30.88
CA ARG A 143 15.42 20.97 -31.02
C ARG A 143 16.23 20.48 -32.23
N LYS A 144 16.01 19.23 -32.69
CA LYS A 144 16.62 18.73 -33.93
C LYS A 144 15.90 19.21 -35.20
N LEU A 145 14.58 19.39 -35.14
CA LEU A 145 13.78 19.85 -36.30
C LEU A 145 13.85 21.36 -36.56
N PHE A 146 14.05 22.18 -35.52
CA PHE A 146 14.19 23.64 -35.63
C PHE A 146 15.63 24.13 -35.41
N GLY A 147 16.59 23.20 -35.47
CA GLY A 147 18.00 23.43 -35.17
C GLY A 147 18.92 23.03 -36.32
N ARG A 148 18.51 23.28 -37.57
CA ARG A 148 19.35 23.65 -38.73
C ARG A 148 18.46 23.84 -39.95
#